data_AF-A0A8T4NCQ4-F1
#
_entry.id   AF-A0A8T4NCQ4-F1
#
_cell.length_a   1.000
_cell.length_b   1.000
_cell.length_c   1.000
_cell.angle_alpha   90.00
_cell.angle_beta   90.00
_cell.angle_gamma   90.00
#
_symmetry.space_group_name_H-M   'P 1'
#
loop_
_entity.id
_entity.type
_entity.pdbx_description
1 polymer ?
#
loop_
_entity_poly.entity_id
_entity_poly.type
_entity_poly.pdbx_seq_one_letter_code
_entity_poly.pdbx_strand_id
1 'polypeptide(L)'
;MKMIKRKVLRGLTATSLALLAVTMLGSTNIVSKKKDILDGEPIHVTAFDNSDKRVDYSIPTYNSLKLPPNNCARYVTMAAHDVFGLNYIRGNAWDLRYDNRIVSSVEKGNLERLASEKTIQPGMTVGIFNPSSRYLKSPDKNGNQKKYTHVVLYLGRDSHGEPLLAHQYGVRVRVETYGSLRKKGLEAREILAPKKIINP
;
A
#
# COMPACT_ATOMS: atom_id res chain seq x y z
N MET A 1 -39.87 -44.60 16.03
CA MET A 1 -40.70 -44.57 14.80
C MET A 1 -42.06 -43.97 15.12
N LYS A 2 -42.30 -42.69 14.77
CA LYS A 2 -43.64 -42.09 14.62
C LYS A 2 -43.49 -40.78 13.85
N MET A 3 -43.89 -40.83 12.58
CA MET A 3 -44.00 -39.67 11.69
C MET A 3 -45.10 -38.74 12.20
N ILE A 4 -44.83 -37.44 12.23
CA ILE A 4 -45.88 -36.42 12.23
C ILE A 4 -45.69 -35.56 10.98
N LYS A 5 -46.53 -35.83 9.98
CA LYS A 5 -46.77 -34.95 8.83
C LYS A 5 -47.64 -33.78 9.30
N ARG A 6 -47.28 -32.54 9.00
CA ARG A 6 -48.26 -31.46 8.86
C ARG A 6 -48.01 -30.62 7.62
N LYS A 7 -49.14 -30.33 6.98
CA LYS A 7 -49.38 -29.71 5.69
C LYS A 7 -49.09 -28.20 5.72
N VAL A 8 -48.50 -27.75 4.61
CA VAL A 8 -48.88 -26.62 3.75
C VAL A 8 -49.59 -25.43 4.41
N LEU A 9 -48.98 -24.25 4.31
CA LEU A 9 -49.72 -23.03 3.94
C LEU A 9 -48.95 -22.30 2.83
N ARG A 10 -49.58 -22.21 1.66
CA ARG A 10 -49.18 -21.35 0.55
C ARG A 10 -49.65 -19.94 0.88
N GLY A 11 -48.70 -19.02 1.06
CA GLY A 11 -48.97 -17.59 1.09
C GLY A 11 -48.30 -16.93 -0.10
N LEU A 12 -49.01 -16.80 -1.22
CA LEU A 12 -48.68 -15.81 -2.24
C LEU A 12 -48.88 -14.43 -1.60
N THR A 13 -47.83 -13.62 -1.52
CA THR A 13 -47.98 -12.17 -1.37
C THR A 13 -47.47 -11.52 -2.64
N ALA A 14 -48.40 -10.76 -3.22
CA ALA A 14 -48.29 -10.11 -4.50
C ALA A 14 -47.39 -8.87 -4.39
N THR A 15 -46.54 -8.72 -5.41
CA THR A 15 -46.20 -7.46 -6.09
C THR A 15 -46.19 -6.16 -5.29
N SER A 16 -44.99 -5.60 -5.12
CA SER A 16 -44.75 -4.18 -5.36
C SER A 16 -43.35 -4.04 -5.95
N LEU A 17 -43.27 -4.29 -7.26
CA LEU A 17 -42.10 -3.96 -8.08
C LEU A 17 -42.11 -2.45 -8.29
N ALA A 18 -41.61 -1.70 -7.30
CA ALA A 18 -41.35 -0.28 -7.47
C ALA A 18 -40.10 -0.14 -8.35
N LEU A 19 -40.33 0.03 -9.65
CA LEU A 19 -39.30 0.35 -10.62
C LEU A 19 -38.86 1.80 -10.37
N LEU A 20 -37.93 2.00 -9.44
CA LEU A 20 -37.21 3.27 -9.29
C LEU A 20 -36.26 3.41 -10.47
N ALA A 21 -36.76 4.04 -11.53
CA ALA A 21 -35.94 4.61 -12.58
C ALA A 21 -35.15 5.79 -11.99
N VAL A 22 -34.03 5.48 -11.32
CA VAL A 22 -33.03 6.49 -10.97
C VAL A 22 -32.41 6.94 -12.28
N THR A 23 -32.86 8.09 -12.76
CA THR A 23 -32.22 8.85 -13.83
C THR A 23 -30.78 9.14 -13.43
N MET A 24 -29.85 8.32 -13.92
CA MET A 24 -28.41 8.54 -13.87
C MET A 24 -28.02 9.66 -14.84
N LEU A 25 -28.45 10.88 -14.54
CA LEU A 25 -27.95 12.09 -15.20
C LEU A 25 -26.99 12.77 -14.24
N GLY A 26 -25.69 12.64 -14.53
CA GLY A 26 -24.68 13.52 -13.92
C GLY A 26 -23.41 12.86 -13.40
N SER A 27 -22.80 11.92 -14.13
CA SER A 27 -21.45 11.43 -13.80
C SER A 27 -20.49 11.40 -14.99
N THR A 28 -20.58 12.35 -15.92
CA THR A 28 -19.61 12.46 -17.03
C THR A 28 -18.40 13.34 -16.74
N ASN A 29 -18.33 14.01 -15.58
CA ASN A 29 -17.24 14.96 -15.28
C ASN A 29 -16.16 14.48 -14.29
N ILE A 30 -16.21 13.24 -13.80
CA ILE A 30 -15.18 12.72 -12.86
C ILE A 30 -13.94 12.19 -13.61
N VAL A 31 -14.08 11.79 -14.88
CA VAL A 31 -12.98 11.16 -15.64
C VAL A 31 -11.90 12.17 -16.07
N SER A 32 -12.24 13.46 -16.19
CA SER A 32 -11.29 14.47 -16.67
C SER A 32 -10.26 14.94 -15.61
N LYS A 33 -10.56 14.83 -14.30
CA LYS A 33 -9.65 15.35 -13.24
C LYS A 33 -8.47 14.43 -12.93
N LYS A 34 -8.48 13.17 -13.38
CA LYS A 34 -7.37 12.23 -13.11
C LYS A 34 -6.11 12.53 -13.95
N LYS A 35 -6.27 13.16 -15.12
CA LYS A 35 -5.17 13.40 -16.06
C LYS A 35 -4.21 14.50 -15.59
N ASP A 36 -4.70 15.46 -14.80
CA ASP A 36 -3.90 16.60 -14.31
C ASP A 36 -2.97 16.26 -13.12
N ILE A 37 -2.94 14.99 -12.69
CA ILE A 37 -2.34 14.57 -11.41
C ILE A 37 -1.07 13.73 -11.62
N LEU A 38 -0.91 13.11 -12.79
CA LEU A 38 0.18 12.18 -13.08
C LEU A 38 1.22 12.85 -13.98
N ASP A 39 2.52 12.67 -13.69
CA ASP A 39 3.63 13.21 -14.52
C ASP A 39 4.06 12.24 -15.63
N GLY A 40 3.35 11.13 -15.80
CA GLY A 40 3.68 10.12 -16.79
C GLY A 40 2.77 8.90 -16.74
N GLU A 41 3.11 7.93 -17.57
CA GLU A 41 2.43 6.65 -17.59
C GLU A 41 2.67 5.91 -16.25
N PRO A 42 1.66 5.22 -15.71
CA PRO A 42 1.85 4.32 -14.58
C PRO A 42 2.89 3.24 -14.88
N ILE A 43 3.62 2.81 -13.86
CA ILE A 43 4.52 1.65 -13.98
C ILE A 43 3.68 0.39 -13.79
N HIS A 44 3.54 -0.40 -14.85
CA HIS A 44 2.87 -1.69 -14.79
C HIS A 44 3.82 -2.76 -14.26
N VAL A 45 3.40 -3.51 -13.25
CA VAL A 45 4.19 -4.60 -12.66
C VAL A 45 3.31 -5.79 -12.32
N THR A 46 3.79 -6.98 -12.66
CA THR A 46 3.22 -8.24 -12.20
C THR A 46 3.89 -8.67 -10.91
N ALA A 47 3.10 -9.01 -9.90
CA ALA A 47 3.59 -9.59 -8.65
C ALA A 47 2.71 -10.78 -8.21
N PHE A 48 3.18 -11.52 -7.22
CA PHE A 48 2.47 -12.59 -6.55
C PHE A 48 2.13 -12.13 -5.13
N ASP A 49 0.84 -12.21 -4.78
CA ASP A 49 0.36 -11.88 -3.44
C ASP A 49 0.67 -12.99 -2.42
N ASN A 50 0.14 -12.87 -1.21
CA ASN A 50 0.35 -13.86 -0.15
C ASN A 50 -0.46 -15.14 -0.36
N SER A 51 -1.38 -15.18 -1.33
CA SER A 51 -2.07 -16.38 -1.79
C SER A 51 -1.38 -17.02 -3.00
N ASP A 52 -0.17 -16.56 -3.35
CA ASP A 52 0.57 -16.98 -4.54
C ASP A 52 -0.21 -16.71 -5.84
N LYS A 53 -1.19 -15.81 -5.78
CA LYS A 53 -1.97 -15.40 -6.94
C LYS A 53 -1.22 -14.29 -7.67
N ARG A 54 -1.13 -14.43 -9.00
CA ARG A 54 -0.63 -13.37 -9.88
C ARG A 54 -1.58 -12.18 -9.86
N VAL A 55 -1.03 -11.00 -9.58
CA VAL A 55 -1.73 -9.71 -9.56
C VAL A 55 -0.92 -8.70 -10.38
N ASP A 56 -1.59 -8.00 -11.28
CA ASP A 56 -0.99 -6.91 -12.04
C ASP A 56 -1.35 -5.58 -11.40
N TYR A 57 -0.34 -4.81 -11.01
CA TYR A 57 -0.50 -3.48 -10.43
C TYR A 57 -0.17 -2.40 -11.45
N SER A 58 -0.92 -1.30 -11.37
CA SER A 58 -0.61 -0.03 -12.06
C SER A 58 -0.12 0.96 -11.01
N ILE A 59 1.19 1.15 -10.94
CA ILE A 59 1.84 1.96 -9.91
C ILE A 59 1.88 3.42 -10.37
N PRO A 60 1.23 4.34 -9.65
CA PRO A 60 1.07 5.71 -10.12
C PRO A 60 2.39 6.49 -10.08
N THR A 61 2.60 7.31 -11.11
CA THR A 61 3.65 8.33 -11.15
C THR A 61 2.99 9.70 -10.98
N TYR A 62 3.39 10.47 -9.98
CA TYR A 62 2.73 11.74 -9.66
C TYR A 62 3.57 12.91 -10.14
N ASN A 63 2.89 13.99 -10.54
CA ASN A 63 3.59 15.21 -10.90
C ASN A 63 4.31 15.87 -9.72
N SER A 64 5.35 16.64 -10.07
CA SER A 64 6.19 17.33 -9.08
C SER A 64 5.42 18.31 -8.18
N LEU A 65 4.28 18.85 -8.65
CA LEU A 65 3.39 19.70 -7.84
C LEU A 65 2.73 18.91 -6.71
N LYS A 66 2.22 17.70 -7.00
CA LYS A 66 1.59 16.84 -6.00
C LYS A 66 2.60 16.07 -5.17
N LEU A 67 3.74 15.71 -5.76
CA LEU A 67 4.79 14.94 -5.12
C LEU A 67 6.16 15.59 -5.38
N PRO A 68 6.58 16.54 -4.53
CA PRO A 68 7.90 17.13 -4.63
C PRO A 68 9.01 16.08 -4.59
N PRO A 69 10.19 16.36 -5.19
CA PRO A 69 11.34 15.47 -5.12
C PRO A 69 11.73 15.11 -3.68
N ASN A 70 12.33 13.93 -3.51
CA ASN A 70 12.83 13.43 -2.21
C ASN A 70 11.73 13.25 -1.14
N ASN A 71 10.48 13.00 -1.54
CA ASN A 71 9.35 12.88 -0.62
C ASN A 71 8.78 11.45 -0.61
N CYS A 72 9.63 10.46 -0.35
CA CYS A 72 9.29 9.04 -0.42
C CYS A 72 8.09 8.66 0.47
N ALA A 73 7.95 9.26 1.65
CA ALA A 73 6.81 9.02 2.54
C ALA A 73 5.49 9.49 1.92
N ARG A 74 5.47 10.69 1.33
CA ARG A 74 4.29 11.18 0.62
C ARG A 74 3.94 10.30 -0.58
N TYR A 75 4.95 9.85 -1.33
CA TYR A 75 4.74 8.89 -2.42
C TYR A 75 4.09 7.60 -1.91
N VAL A 76 4.69 6.95 -0.92
CA VAL A 76 4.23 5.65 -0.41
C VAL A 76 2.83 5.75 0.16
N THR A 77 2.54 6.79 0.95
CA THR A 77 1.19 6.99 1.52
C THR A 77 0.13 7.23 0.45
N MET A 78 0.44 8.01 -0.60
CA MET A 78 -0.46 8.22 -1.74
C MET A 78 -0.64 6.95 -2.57
N ALA A 79 0.45 6.26 -2.93
CA ALA A 79 0.39 5.02 -3.71
C ALA A 79 -0.32 3.89 -2.95
N ALA A 80 -0.14 3.80 -1.63
CA ALA A 80 -0.87 2.84 -0.80
C ALA A 80 -2.38 3.08 -0.83
N HIS A 81 -2.81 4.34 -0.81
CA HIS A 81 -4.22 4.70 -0.96
C HIS A 81 -4.71 4.37 -2.38
N ASP A 82 -4.01 4.82 -3.41
CA ASP A 82 -4.49 4.75 -4.79
C ASP A 82 -4.49 3.30 -5.33
N VAL A 83 -3.57 2.44 -4.87
CA VAL A 83 -3.45 1.04 -5.32
C VAL A 83 -4.19 0.06 -4.41
N PHE A 84 -4.16 0.29 -3.09
CA PHE A 84 -4.66 -0.69 -2.09
C PHE A 84 -5.81 -0.16 -1.22
N GLY A 85 -6.23 1.10 -1.38
CA GLY A 85 -7.24 1.73 -0.51
C GLY A 85 -6.77 1.93 0.93
N LEU A 86 -5.45 1.91 1.18
CA LEU A 86 -4.87 1.97 2.51
C LEU A 86 -4.50 3.40 2.91
N ASN A 87 -5.10 3.88 4.00
CA ASN A 87 -4.92 5.24 4.51
C ASN A 87 -3.86 5.30 5.62
N TYR A 88 -2.61 5.61 5.26
CA TYR A 88 -1.55 5.87 6.23
C TYR A 88 -1.66 7.28 6.83
N ILE A 89 -1.36 7.40 8.12
CA ILE A 89 -1.13 8.72 8.72
C ILE A 89 0.18 9.27 8.14
N ARG A 90 0.11 10.49 7.61
CA ARG A 90 1.21 11.16 6.90
C ARG A 90 2.27 11.66 7.87
N GLY A 91 3.51 11.71 7.39
CA GLY A 91 4.65 12.23 8.14
C GLY A 91 5.94 12.06 7.33
N ASN A 92 7.09 12.41 7.94
CA ASN A 92 8.38 12.04 7.36
C ASN A 92 8.55 10.53 7.40
N ALA A 93 9.43 10.00 6.53
CA ALA A 93 9.72 8.58 6.45
C ALA A 93 9.99 7.96 7.84
N TRP A 94 10.94 8.53 8.58
CA TRP A 94 11.34 8.05 9.91
C TRP A 94 10.29 8.23 11.01
N ASP A 95 9.31 9.12 10.82
CA ASP A 95 8.28 9.42 11.81
C ASP A 95 7.03 8.53 11.63
N LEU A 96 6.85 7.88 10.47
CA LEU A 96 5.68 7.05 10.17
C LEU A 96 5.45 5.94 11.22
N ARG A 97 6.53 5.45 11.84
CA ARG A 97 6.50 4.41 12.90
C ARG A 97 5.72 4.81 14.15
N TYR A 98 5.58 6.11 14.42
CA TYR A 98 4.92 6.60 15.63
C TYR A 98 3.41 6.74 15.45
N ASP A 99 2.97 7.03 14.22
CA ASP A 99 1.57 7.31 13.93
C ASP A 99 0.87 6.13 13.26
N ASN A 100 1.63 5.19 12.70
CA ASN A 100 1.13 3.97 12.08
C ASN A 100 1.49 2.73 12.91
N ARG A 101 0.90 1.58 12.57
CA ARG A 101 1.11 0.34 13.33
C ARG A 101 2.40 -0.33 12.86
N ILE A 102 3.35 -0.54 13.77
CA ILE A 102 4.51 -1.41 13.52
C ILE A 102 4.01 -2.86 13.50
N VAL A 103 4.24 -3.55 12.38
CA VAL A 103 3.87 -4.96 12.21
C VAL A 103 5.02 -5.86 12.65
N SER A 104 6.25 -5.52 12.25
CA SER A 104 7.44 -6.30 12.59
C SER A 104 8.71 -5.46 12.46
N SER A 105 9.72 -5.79 13.25
CA SER A 105 11.10 -5.33 13.01
C SER A 105 11.77 -6.27 12.02
N VAL A 106 12.58 -5.71 11.12
CA VAL A 106 13.28 -6.48 10.09
C VAL A 106 14.75 -6.56 10.49
N GLU A 107 15.18 -7.78 10.82
CA GLU A 107 16.60 -8.09 10.97
C GLU A 107 17.30 -8.03 9.61
N LYS A 108 18.63 -7.85 9.63
CA LYS A 108 19.41 -7.69 8.40
C LYS A 108 19.20 -8.90 7.48
N GLY A 109 18.77 -8.63 6.24
CA GLY A 109 18.55 -9.66 5.22
C GLY A 109 17.27 -10.49 5.39
N ASN A 110 16.36 -10.08 6.28
CA ASN A 110 15.22 -10.93 6.69
C ASN A 110 13.89 -10.58 6.01
N LEU A 111 13.86 -9.68 5.02
CA LEU A 111 12.59 -9.26 4.38
C LEU A 111 12.00 -10.37 3.51
N GLU A 112 12.85 -11.13 2.82
CA GLU A 112 12.46 -12.27 1.98
C GLU A 112 11.77 -13.35 2.80
N ARG A 113 12.30 -13.66 3.99
CA ARG A 113 11.65 -14.58 4.93
C ARG A 113 10.31 -14.05 5.40
N LEU A 114 10.22 -12.78 5.77
CA LEU A 114 8.94 -12.19 6.19
C LEU A 114 7.90 -12.16 5.05
N ALA A 115 8.35 -12.08 3.80
CA ALA A 115 7.51 -12.22 2.62
C ALA A 115 7.06 -13.68 2.38
N SER A 116 7.97 -14.65 2.48
CA SER A 116 7.62 -16.08 2.32
C SER A 116 6.71 -16.59 3.44
N GLU A 117 6.91 -16.09 4.66
CA GLU A 117 6.06 -16.36 5.83
C GLU A 117 4.77 -15.53 5.84
N LYS A 118 4.53 -14.70 4.81
CA LYS A 118 3.30 -13.91 4.65
C LYS A 118 3.06 -12.91 5.79
N THR A 119 4.11 -12.54 6.52
CA THR A 119 4.08 -11.53 7.61
C THR A 119 3.91 -10.12 7.05
N ILE A 120 4.60 -9.81 5.94
CA ILE A 120 4.34 -8.59 5.16
C ILE A 120 3.26 -8.89 4.11
N GLN A 121 2.36 -7.92 3.88
CA GLN A 121 1.28 -8.03 2.90
C GLN A 121 1.34 -6.89 1.89
N PRO A 122 0.93 -7.09 0.62
CA PRO A 122 0.84 -6.02 -0.36
C PRO A 122 0.11 -4.78 0.21
N GLY A 123 0.67 -3.60 -0.03
CA GLY A 123 0.19 -2.34 0.54
C GLY A 123 0.83 -1.94 1.88
N MET A 124 1.56 -2.86 2.54
CA MET A 124 2.39 -2.50 3.69
C MET A 124 3.60 -1.66 3.30
N THR A 125 4.05 -0.80 4.21
CA THR A 125 5.24 0.05 4.01
C THR A 125 6.44 -0.58 4.70
N VAL A 126 7.62 -0.49 4.09
CA VAL A 126 8.88 -0.91 4.69
C VAL A 126 9.78 0.30 4.91
N GLY A 127 10.23 0.49 6.15
CA GLY A 127 11.26 1.44 6.53
C GLY A 127 12.63 0.95 6.09
N ILE A 128 13.33 1.76 5.29
CA ILE A 128 14.63 1.43 4.68
C ILE A 128 15.72 2.35 5.25
N PHE A 129 16.68 1.75 5.94
CA PHE A 129 17.92 2.39 6.33
C PHE A 129 18.74 2.73 5.10
N ASN A 130 19.11 4.01 5.00
CA ASN A 130 20.00 4.52 3.95
C ASN A 130 21.22 5.16 4.63
N PRO A 131 22.40 4.50 4.58
CA PRO A 131 23.60 5.00 5.25
C PRO A 131 24.07 6.35 4.68
N SER A 132 23.76 6.63 3.41
CA SER A 132 24.16 7.85 2.72
C SER A 132 23.19 9.02 2.93
N SER A 133 22.15 8.84 3.75
CA SER A 133 21.15 9.88 3.98
C SER A 133 21.67 10.97 4.91
N ARG A 134 21.63 12.22 4.44
CA ARG A 134 21.97 13.40 5.26
C ARG A 134 21.10 13.54 6.51
N TYR A 135 19.91 12.94 6.53
CA TYR A 135 18.97 13.02 7.65
C TYR A 135 19.30 12.04 8.78
N LEU A 136 20.22 11.10 8.59
CA LEU A 136 20.49 10.03 9.56
C LEU A 136 21.04 10.56 10.89
N LYS A 137 21.76 11.68 10.87
CA LYS A 137 22.39 12.29 12.05
C LYS A 137 21.44 13.17 12.87
N SER A 138 20.29 13.54 12.33
CA SER A 138 19.32 14.36 13.07
C SER A 138 18.31 13.49 13.82
N PRO A 139 17.82 13.95 14.98
CA PRO A 139 16.82 13.22 15.74
C PRO A 139 15.49 13.14 14.97
N ASP A 140 14.70 12.13 15.30
CA ASP A 140 13.28 12.06 14.90
C ASP A 140 12.41 13.00 15.75
N LYS A 141 11.09 13.00 15.51
CA LYS A 141 10.17 13.89 16.23
C LYS A 141 10.12 13.70 17.75
N ASN A 142 10.62 12.57 18.26
CA ASN A 142 10.67 12.25 19.68
C ASN A 142 12.09 12.42 20.28
N GLY A 143 13.05 12.98 19.52
CA GLY A 143 14.42 13.17 20.00
C GLY A 143 15.33 11.93 19.86
N ASN A 144 14.85 10.83 19.28
CA ASN A 144 15.63 9.59 19.15
C ASN A 144 16.44 9.56 17.85
N GLN A 145 17.47 8.72 17.80
CA GLN A 145 18.17 8.43 16.55
C GLN A 145 17.24 7.70 15.57
N LYS A 146 17.22 8.16 14.32
CA LYS A 146 16.38 7.58 13.27
C LYS A 146 16.83 6.17 12.90
N LYS A 147 15.90 5.22 12.94
CA LYS A 147 16.15 3.83 12.51
C LYS A 147 16.29 3.67 11.00
N TYR A 148 15.60 4.50 10.24
CA TYR A 148 15.61 4.51 8.78
C TYR A 148 15.30 5.92 8.28
N THR A 149 15.60 6.23 7.02
CA THR A 149 15.37 7.57 6.45
C THR A 149 14.64 7.54 5.12
N HIS A 150 14.32 6.34 4.63
CA HIS A 150 13.61 6.10 3.39
C HIS A 150 12.47 5.10 3.65
N VAL A 151 11.42 5.15 2.85
CA VAL A 151 10.31 4.20 2.92
C VAL A 151 9.90 3.75 1.53
N VAL A 152 9.41 2.51 1.45
CA VAL A 152 8.98 1.87 0.21
C VAL A 152 7.65 1.14 0.41
N LEU A 153 6.86 0.99 -0.63
CA LEU A 153 5.60 0.26 -0.64
C LEU A 153 5.84 -1.17 -1.11
N TYR A 154 5.45 -2.16 -0.32
CA TYR A 154 5.54 -3.56 -0.71
C TYR A 154 4.37 -3.94 -1.62
N LEU A 155 4.69 -4.54 -2.77
CA LEU A 155 3.71 -4.94 -3.78
C LEU A 155 3.40 -6.44 -3.77
N GLY A 156 4.26 -7.25 -3.15
CA GLY A 156 4.24 -8.70 -3.27
C GLY A 156 5.61 -9.24 -3.63
N ARG A 157 5.65 -10.42 -4.24
CA ARG A 157 6.88 -11.05 -4.75
C ARG A 157 6.92 -11.06 -6.27
N ASP A 158 8.09 -11.07 -6.87
CA ASP A 158 8.23 -11.37 -8.30
C ASP A 158 8.12 -12.89 -8.58
N SER A 159 8.32 -13.30 -9.84
CA SER A 159 8.31 -14.71 -10.25
C SER A 159 9.44 -15.55 -9.63
N HIS A 160 10.43 -14.92 -9.01
CA HIS A 160 11.54 -15.57 -8.32
C HIS A 160 11.33 -15.59 -6.79
N GLY A 161 10.22 -15.05 -6.30
CA GLY A 161 9.93 -14.95 -4.87
C GLY A 161 10.58 -13.74 -4.18
N GLU A 162 11.24 -12.85 -4.91
CA GLU A 162 11.90 -11.67 -4.35
C GLU A 162 10.87 -10.55 -4.05
N PRO A 163 10.97 -9.88 -2.89
CA PRO A 163 10.10 -8.74 -2.57
C PRO A 163 10.18 -7.62 -3.61
N LEU A 164 9.03 -7.24 -4.19
CA LEU A 164 8.89 -6.09 -5.08
C LEU A 164 8.46 -4.85 -4.31
N LEU A 165 9.19 -3.74 -4.51
CA LEU A 165 9.10 -2.53 -3.71
C LEU A 165 8.97 -1.30 -4.60
N ALA A 166 7.86 -0.55 -4.46
CA ALA A 166 7.66 0.72 -5.15
C ALA A 166 8.08 1.90 -4.27
N HIS A 167 8.83 2.85 -4.82
CA HIS A 167 9.24 4.05 -4.08
C HIS A 167 9.61 5.21 -4.98
N GLN A 168 9.64 6.42 -4.41
CA GLN A 168 10.27 7.58 -5.04
C GLN A 168 11.69 7.76 -4.49
N TYR A 169 12.67 7.92 -5.37
CA TYR A 169 14.04 8.28 -4.98
C TYR A 169 14.52 9.46 -5.83
N GLY A 170 14.80 10.59 -5.18
CA GLY A 170 14.98 11.85 -5.90
C GLY A 170 13.67 12.26 -6.58
N VAL A 171 13.72 12.45 -7.90
CA VAL A 171 12.56 12.82 -8.74
C VAL A 171 11.84 11.61 -9.32
N ARG A 172 12.45 10.41 -9.32
CA ARG A 172 11.94 9.25 -10.06
C ARG A 172 11.19 8.28 -9.15
N VAL A 173 10.05 7.82 -9.63
CA VAL A 173 9.36 6.63 -9.10
C VAL A 173 10.02 5.39 -9.70
N ARG A 174 10.23 4.36 -8.88
CA ARG A 174 10.84 3.09 -9.26
C ARG A 174 10.09 1.93 -8.61
N VAL A 175 10.10 0.79 -9.29
CA VAL A 175 9.77 -0.51 -8.71
C VAL A 175 11.04 -1.34 -8.79
N GLU A 176 11.55 -1.79 -7.64
CA GLU A 176 12.80 -2.54 -7.54
C GLU A 176 12.61 -3.77 -6.64
N THR A 177 13.42 -4.81 -6.85
CA THR A 177 13.50 -5.92 -5.91
C THR A 177 14.28 -5.50 -4.67
N TYR A 178 14.01 -6.15 -3.52
CA TYR A 178 14.81 -5.90 -2.32
C TYR A 178 16.28 -6.26 -2.51
N GLY A 179 16.59 -7.33 -3.27
CA GLY A 179 17.96 -7.63 -3.70
C GLY A 179 18.66 -6.46 -4.40
N SER A 180 17.97 -5.73 -5.28
CA SER A 180 18.51 -4.52 -5.94
C SER A 180 18.81 -3.40 -4.94
N LEU A 181 17.90 -3.17 -3.98
CA LEU A 181 18.11 -2.16 -2.93
C LEU A 181 19.31 -2.49 -2.04
N ARG A 182 19.46 -3.76 -1.62
CA ARG A 182 20.60 -4.19 -0.80
C ARG A 182 21.95 -3.98 -1.48
N LYS A 183 22.04 -4.21 -2.79
CA LYS A 183 23.26 -3.92 -3.57
C LYS A 183 23.67 -2.44 -3.52
N LYS A 184 22.75 -1.54 -3.18
CA LYS A 184 22.98 -0.10 -2.98
C LYS A 184 23.26 0.27 -1.51
N GLY A 185 23.41 -0.72 -0.63
CA GLY A 185 23.59 -0.52 0.81
C GLY A 185 22.31 -0.16 1.56
N LEU A 186 21.13 -0.35 0.94
CA LEU A 186 19.84 -0.07 1.56
C LEU A 186 19.31 -1.31 2.29
N GLU A 187 18.91 -1.15 3.54
CA GLU A 187 18.51 -2.27 4.39
C GLU A 187 17.12 -2.03 5.01
N ALA A 188 16.23 -3.01 4.93
CA ALA A 188 14.95 -2.96 5.62
C ALA A 188 15.12 -3.02 7.13
N ARG A 189 14.31 -2.24 7.87
CA ARG A 189 14.39 -2.13 9.34
C ARG A 189 13.06 -2.35 10.04
N GLU A 190 11.95 -1.89 9.47
CA GLU A 190 10.62 -2.04 10.08
C GLU A 190 9.56 -2.20 8.99
N ILE A 191 8.52 -2.97 9.28
CA ILE A 191 7.31 -3.08 8.46
C ILE A 191 6.19 -2.33 9.17
N LEU A 192 5.50 -1.48 8.44
CA LEU A 192 4.41 -0.64 8.92
C LEU A 192 3.13 -0.98 8.17
N ALA A 193 2.02 -0.95 8.89
CA ALA A 193 0.67 -0.99 8.34
C ALA A 193 -0.11 0.25 8.80
N PRO A 194 -1.16 0.67 8.08
CA PRO A 194 -2.03 1.74 8.53
C PRO A 194 -2.56 1.45 9.94
N LYS A 195 -2.68 2.50 10.76
CA LYS A 195 -3.43 2.39 12.01
C LYS A 195 -4.90 2.18 11.64
N LYS A 196 -5.57 1.18 12.23
CA LYS A 196 -7.03 1.08 12.10
C LYS A 196 -7.62 2.36 12.69
N ILE A 197 -8.25 3.18 11.85
CA ILE A 197 -9.12 4.25 12.34
C ILE A 197 -10.36 3.52 12.83
N ILE A 198 -10.45 3.34 14.15
CA ILE A 198 -11.72 2.97 14.78
C ILE A 198 -12.57 4.22 14.61
N ASN A 199 -13.51 4.21 13.66
CA ASN A 199 -14.50 5.27 13.61
C ASN A 199 -15.21 5.26 14.98
N PRO A 200 -15.19 6.38 15.74
CA PRO A 200 -15.90 6.46 17.01
C PRO A 200 -17.41 6.26 16.82
#